data_AF-A0A3C1ZY43-F1
#
_entry.id   AF-A0A3C1ZY43-F1
#
_cell.length_a   1.000
_cell.length_b   1.000
_cell.length_c   1.000
_cell.angle_alpha   90.00
_cell.angle_beta   90.00
_cell.angle_gamma   90.00
#
_symmetry.space_group_name_H-M   'P 1'
#
loop_
_entity.id
_entity.type
_entity.pdbx_description
1 polymer ?
#
loop_
_entity_poly.entity_id
_entity_poly.type
_entity_poly.pdbx_seq_one_letter_code
_entity_poly.pdbx_strand_id
1 'polypeptide(L)'
;RKIGMDEAYRRFALLDSTDAGVIACFDADSLCRDDYLTALEAHFTRYPDTPACSIHYEHPLLGPESEALYRGIAGYELHLRYYVDALRWAGYPYAYETIGSSMAVRARDYARVQGMNRRKAGEDFYFLHKLIPLGGFTELTYTQVIPSPRLSDRVPFGTGKAMHDWLRHPEGEYLTYDPAIFETLPGFLTALLEAKTTEADWQDLLPLLHPVLQTWLAEEGFLEAWQEAKTQSKSPEAYRQRILRWLDGFRILKYVHHARDEGWPMVSVQKAATWLLKDWGITKEDLPVQEQLHLFRHKDRSGWKHSLY
;
A
#
# COMPACT_ATOMS: atom_id res chain seq x y z
N ARG A 1 -18.46 4.14 5.63
CA ARG A 1 -17.29 5.02 5.79
C ARG A 1 -17.53 6.47 5.40
N LYS A 2 -17.82 6.79 4.12
CA LYS A 2 -18.04 8.18 3.64
C LYS A 2 -18.90 9.03 4.58
N ILE A 3 -20.09 8.53 4.97
CA ILE A 3 -21.02 9.25 5.85
C ILE A 3 -20.35 9.67 7.17
N GLY A 4 -19.59 8.77 7.80
CA GLY A 4 -18.91 9.05 9.07
C GLY A 4 -17.80 10.10 8.91
N MET A 5 -17.02 10.03 7.82
CA MET A 5 -15.96 11.00 7.56
C MET A 5 -16.50 12.37 7.15
N ASP A 6 -17.58 12.42 6.36
CA ASP A 6 -18.28 13.68 6.05
C ASP A 6 -18.84 14.33 7.32
N GLU A 7 -19.43 13.53 8.22
CA GLU A 7 -19.92 14.04 9.50
C GLU A 7 -18.77 14.54 10.38
N ALA A 8 -17.65 13.81 10.47
CA ALA A 8 -16.47 14.26 11.20
C ALA A 8 -15.91 15.58 10.64
N TYR A 9 -15.80 15.69 9.31
CA TYR A 9 -15.41 16.93 8.66
C TYR A 9 -16.39 18.08 8.99
N ARG A 10 -17.69 17.83 8.91
CA ARG A 10 -18.72 18.82 9.27
C ARG A 10 -18.58 19.30 10.71
N ARG A 11 -18.24 18.41 11.65
CA ARG A 11 -17.98 18.77 13.06
C ARG A 11 -16.76 19.68 13.19
N PHE A 12 -15.66 19.35 12.52
CA PHE A 12 -14.47 20.22 12.53
C PHE A 12 -14.74 21.58 11.87
N ALA A 13 -15.54 21.63 10.80
CA ALA A 13 -15.94 22.87 10.16
C ALA A 13 -16.81 23.76 11.07
N LEU A 14 -17.72 23.17 11.86
CA LEU A 14 -18.51 23.92 12.85
C LEU A 14 -17.67 24.47 14.00
N LEU A 15 -16.53 23.85 14.29
CA LEU A 15 -15.61 24.24 15.35
C LEU A 15 -14.43 25.10 14.84
N ASP A 16 -14.45 25.53 13.58
CA ASP A 16 -13.36 26.24 12.91
C ASP A 16 -11.98 25.55 13.10
N SER A 17 -12.01 24.22 13.05
CA SER A 17 -10.87 23.35 13.38
C SER A 17 -10.47 22.44 12.23
N THR A 18 -10.81 22.79 10.98
CA THR A 18 -10.51 21.97 9.80
C THR A 18 -9.02 21.84 9.53
N ASP A 19 -8.21 22.80 9.93
CA ASP A 19 -6.76 22.76 9.71
C ASP A 19 -6.05 21.76 10.63
N ALA A 20 -6.53 21.59 11.86
CA ALA A 20 -5.93 20.71 12.86
C ALA A 20 -6.68 19.38 13.04
N GLY A 21 -7.96 19.33 12.68
CA GLY A 21 -8.83 18.18 12.91
C GLY A 21 -8.32 16.90 12.26
N VAL A 22 -8.39 15.79 13.00
CA VAL A 22 -7.98 14.46 12.54
C VAL A 22 -9.21 13.56 12.44
N ILE A 23 -9.40 12.94 11.28
CA ILE A 23 -10.45 11.97 11.01
C ILE A 23 -9.80 10.59 10.95
N ALA A 24 -9.98 9.80 12.00
CA ALA A 24 -9.52 8.42 12.07
C ALA A 24 -10.59 7.47 11.50
N CYS A 25 -10.17 6.56 10.61
CA CYS A 25 -11.03 5.49 10.11
C CYS A 25 -10.79 4.24 10.95
N PHE A 26 -11.83 3.83 11.67
CA PHE A 26 -11.81 2.68 12.55
C PHE A 26 -13.08 1.85 12.33
N ASP A 27 -12.92 0.56 12.09
CA ASP A 27 -14.06 -0.33 11.84
C ASP A 27 -14.68 -0.82 13.16
N ALA A 28 -15.99 -1.06 13.14
CA ALA A 28 -16.77 -1.37 14.34
C ALA A 28 -16.42 -2.72 15.00
N ASP A 29 -15.74 -3.59 14.26
CA ASP A 29 -15.26 -4.91 14.69
C ASP A 29 -13.76 -4.96 14.94
N SER A 30 -13.06 -3.83 14.83
CA SER A 30 -11.65 -3.71 15.20
C SER A 30 -11.47 -3.42 16.69
N LEU A 31 -10.33 -3.85 17.23
CA LEU A 31 -9.80 -3.38 18.52
C LEU A 31 -8.59 -2.46 18.25
N CYS A 32 -8.05 -1.83 19.29
CA CYS A 32 -6.81 -1.06 19.22
C CYS A 32 -6.06 -1.15 20.55
N ARG A 33 -4.82 -0.68 20.58
CA ARG A 33 -4.13 -0.42 21.85
C ARG A 33 -4.77 0.76 22.58
N ASP A 34 -4.67 0.75 23.91
CA ASP A 34 -5.23 1.79 24.78
C ASP A 34 -4.71 3.20 24.48
N ASP A 35 -3.52 3.31 23.86
CA ASP A 35 -2.88 4.58 23.50
C ASP A 35 -3.30 5.12 22.13
N TYR A 36 -4.26 4.49 21.42
CA TYR A 36 -4.62 4.81 20.03
C TYR A 36 -4.90 6.30 19.79
N LEU A 37 -5.76 6.92 20.61
CA LEU A 37 -6.14 8.33 20.42
C LEU A 37 -4.99 9.29 20.75
N THR A 38 -4.27 9.03 21.85
CA THR A 38 -3.09 9.84 22.23
C THR A 38 -1.96 9.72 21.21
N ALA A 39 -1.81 8.54 20.59
CA ALA A 39 -0.83 8.30 19.54
C ALA A 39 -1.19 9.06 18.25
N LEU A 40 -2.46 9.08 17.87
CA LEU A 40 -2.92 9.88 16.73
C LEU A 40 -2.65 11.37 16.95
N GLU A 41 -3.03 11.90 18.12
CA GLU A 41 -2.80 13.32 18.45
C GLU A 41 -1.31 13.67 18.40
N ALA A 42 -0.46 12.88 19.06
CA ALA A 42 0.97 13.09 19.08
C ALA A 42 1.59 12.99 17.67
N HIS A 43 1.10 12.07 16.83
CA HIS A 43 1.59 11.90 15.46
C HIS A 43 1.28 13.12 14.58
N PHE A 44 0.02 13.58 14.57
CA PHE A 44 -0.38 14.74 13.76
C PHE A 44 0.18 16.07 14.29
N THR A 45 0.55 16.13 15.57
CA THR A 45 1.32 17.23 16.16
C THR A 45 2.78 17.20 15.71
N ARG A 46 3.41 16.02 15.71
CA ARG A 46 4.79 15.83 15.24
C ARG A 46 4.95 16.08 13.74
N TYR A 47 3.95 15.73 12.95
CA TYR A 47 3.94 15.89 11.50
C TYR A 47 2.81 16.84 11.06
N PRO A 48 2.95 18.17 11.32
CA PRO A 48 1.87 19.15 11.09
C PRO A 48 1.45 19.27 9.62
N ASP A 49 2.33 18.90 8.69
CA ASP A 49 2.07 18.93 7.25
C ASP A 49 1.61 17.59 6.67
N THR A 50 1.56 16.51 7.48
CA THR A 50 1.08 15.22 6.97
C THR A 50 -0.41 15.33 6.59
N PRO A 51 -0.79 14.98 5.35
CA PRO A 51 -2.18 14.99 4.95
C PRO A 51 -2.94 13.79 5.54
N ALA A 52 -2.25 12.66 5.68
CA ALA A 52 -2.78 11.41 6.18
C ALA A 52 -1.65 10.48 6.62
N CYS A 53 -2.01 9.49 7.42
CA CYS A 53 -1.13 8.39 7.76
C CYS A 53 -1.82 7.03 7.65
N SER A 54 -1.06 6.01 7.28
CA SER A 54 -1.41 4.63 7.63
C SER A 54 -1.11 4.42 9.12
N ILE A 55 -1.87 3.55 9.77
CA ILE A 55 -1.66 3.16 11.16
C ILE A 55 -1.21 1.70 11.14
N HIS A 56 -0.22 1.35 11.96
CA HIS A 56 0.19 -0.05 12.09
C HIS A 56 -0.99 -0.91 12.52
N TYR A 57 -1.13 -2.08 11.91
CA TYR A 57 -2.19 -3.02 12.23
C TYR A 57 -1.60 -4.39 12.51
N GLU A 58 -2.28 -5.21 13.30
CA GLU A 58 -1.92 -6.61 13.51
C GLU A 58 -3.21 -7.43 13.68
N HIS A 59 -3.49 -8.36 12.76
CA HIS A 59 -4.59 -9.29 12.96
C HIS A 59 -4.26 -10.27 14.09
N PRO A 60 -5.25 -10.69 14.90
CA PRO A 60 -5.06 -11.75 15.87
C PRO A 60 -4.74 -13.06 15.15
N LEU A 61 -3.76 -13.79 15.66
CA LEU A 61 -3.35 -15.11 15.12
C LEU A 61 -3.91 -16.27 15.96
N LEU A 62 -4.67 -15.96 17.00
CA LEU A 62 -5.23 -16.90 17.97
C LEU A 62 -6.56 -16.32 18.49
N GLY A 63 -7.46 -17.18 18.95
CA GLY A 63 -8.72 -16.77 19.58
C GLY A 63 -9.83 -17.80 19.38
N PRO A 64 -11.12 -17.40 19.40
CA PRO A 64 -12.24 -18.34 19.42
C PRO A 64 -12.55 -19.04 18.08
N GLU A 65 -12.06 -18.50 16.97
CA GLU A 65 -12.25 -19.06 15.63
C GLU A 65 -11.37 -20.29 15.34
N SER A 66 -11.52 -20.90 14.15
CA SER A 66 -10.77 -22.10 13.77
C SER A 66 -9.28 -21.84 13.51
N GLU A 67 -8.44 -22.85 13.73
CA GLU A 67 -7.01 -22.80 13.39
C GLU A 67 -6.77 -22.53 11.89
N ALA A 68 -7.63 -23.10 11.03
CA ALA A 68 -7.60 -22.85 9.60
C ALA A 68 -7.81 -21.37 9.26
N LEU A 69 -8.71 -20.67 9.97
CA LEU A 69 -8.90 -19.23 9.79
C LEU A 69 -7.63 -18.46 10.17
N TYR A 70 -7.04 -18.74 11.33
CA TYR A 70 -5.85 -18.02 11.79
C TYR A 70 -4.63 -18.26 10.90
N ARG A 71 -4.48 -19.46 10.35
CA ARG A 71 -3.48 -19.75 9.31
C ARG A 71 -3.71 -18.91 8.05
N GLY A 72 -4.97 -18.81 7.61
CA GLY A 72 -5.35 -17.93 6.50
C GLY A 72 -5.02 -16.48 6.78
N ILE A 73 -5.36 -15.97 7.96
CA ILE A 73 -5.09 -14.60 8.39
C ILE A 73 -3.59 -14.30 8.42
N ALA A 74 -2.78 -15.23 8.94
CA ALA A 74 -1.33 -15.09 8.92
C ALA A 74 -0.79 -14.96 7.48
N GLY A 75 -1.26 -15.82 6.57
CA GLY A 75 -0.88 -15.78 5.16
C GLY A 75 -1.36 -14.51 4.44
N TYR A 76 -2.59 -14.06 4.71
CA TYR A 76 -3.15 -12.84 4.14
C TYR A 76 -2.41 -11.59 4.60
N GLU A 77 -2.17 -11.45 5.90
CA GLU A 77 -1.43 -10.31 6.42
C GLU A 77 0.02 -10.30 5.90
N LEU A 78 0.66 -11.47 5.84
CA LEU A 78 2.00 -11.58 5.25
C LEU A 78 1.99 -11.18 3.77
N HIS A 79 0.95 -11.55 3.01
CA HIS A 79 0.78 -11.12 1.63
C HIS A 79 0.69 -9.60 1.47
N LEU A 80 -0.11 -8.94 2.32
CA LEU A 80 -0.26 -7.47 2.30
C LEU A 80 1.08 -6.76 2.54
N ARG A 81 1.79 -7.17 3.59
CA ARG A 81 3.10 -6.60 3.94
C ARG A 81 4.15 -6.91 2.89
N TYR A 82 4.19 -8.15 2.39
CA TYR A 82 5.06 -8.56 1.30
C TYR A 82 4.86 -7.69 0.06
N TYR A 83 3.61 -7.46 -0.36
CA TYR A 83 3.32 -6.66 -1.54
C TYR A 83 3.86 -5.23 -1.41
N VAL A 84 3.62 -4.59 -0.26
CA VAL A 84 4.10 -3.22 0.00
C VAL A 84 5.63 -3.19 0.07
N ASP A 85 6.25 -4.11 0.80
CA ASP A 85 7.71 -4.14 0.93
C ASP A 85 8.45 -4.54 -0.36
N ALA A 86 7.84 -5.37 -1.21
CA ALA A 86 8.39 -5.70 -2.52
C ALA A 86 8.33 -4.48 -3.47
N LEU A 87 7.27 -3.67 -3.41
CA LEU A 87 7.22 -2.38 -4.12
C LEU A 87 8.25 -1.38 -3.57
N ARG A 88 8.45 -1.33 -2.25
CA ARG A 88 9.49 -0.49 -1.63
C ARG A 88 10.89 -0.93 -2.07
N TRP A 89 11.15 -2.23 -2.07
CA TRP A 89 12.39 -2.82 -2.57
C TRP A 89 12.62 -2.44 -4.04
N ALA A 90 11.56 -2.46 -4.86
CA ALA A 90 11.61 -2.03 -6.25
C ALA A 90 11.85 -0.53 -6.44
N GLY A 91 11.73 0.29 -5.39
CA GLY A 91 11.89 1.74 -5.44
C GLY A 91 10.60 2.51 -5.77
N TYR A 92 9.42 1.90 -5.64
CA TYR A 92 8.15 2.58 -5.90
C TYR A 92 7.81 3.57 -4.77
N PRO A 93 7.68 4.88 -5.04
CA PRO A 93 7.59 5.91 -4.00
C PRO A 93 6.25 5.96 -3.26
N TYR A 94 5.20 5.35 -3.80
CA TYR A 94 3.85 5.37 -3.24
C TYR A 94 3.42 4.03 -2.63
N ALA A 95 4.40 3.22 -2.23
CA ALA A 95 4.20 1.93 -1.57
C ALA A 95 3.83 2.11 -0.08
N TYR A 96 2.53 2.23 0.18
CA TYR A 96 1.95 2.30 1.52
C TYR A 96 0.83 1.29 1.69
N GLU A 97 0.67 0.83 2.92
CA GLU A 97 -0.49 0.03 3.31
C GLU A 97 -1.77 0.83 3.14
N THR A 98 -2.76 0.23 2.49
CA THR A 98 -4.07 0.87 2.21
C THR A 98 -5.21 0.18 2.95
N ILE A 99 -4.94 -0.23 4.20
CA ILE A 99 -5.91 -0.88 5.06
C ILE A 99 -6.90 0.14 5.60
N GLY A 100 -8.16 -0.05 5.22
CA GLY A 100 -9.21 0.86 5.57
C GLY A 100 -9.33 1.13 7.07
N SER A 101 -9.42 0.09 7.88
CA SER A 101 -9.58 0.23 9.34
C SER A 101 -8.36 0.86 10.04
N SER A 102 -7.29 1.15 9.29
CA SER A 102 -6.00 1.54 9.82
C SER A 102 -5.43 2.75 9.08
N MET A 103 -6.23 3.82 8.96
CA MET A 103 -5.82 5.08 8.37
C MET A 103 -6.42 6.28 9.10
N ALA A 104 -5.72 7.41 9.06
CA ALA A 104 -6.22 8.70 9.52
C ALA A 104 -5.86 9.81 8.54
N VAL A 105 -6.72 10.82 8.43
CA VAL A 105 -6.57 11.96 7.50
C VAL A 105 -6.85 13.27 8.21
N ARG A 106 -6.12 14.32 7.84
CA ARG A 106 -6.39 15.68 8.29
C ARG A 106 -7.64 16.22 7.63
N ALA A 107 -8.50 16.90 8.38
CA ALA A 107 -9.80 17.37 7.89
C ALA A 107 -9.66 18.31 6.66
N ARG A 108 -8.66 19.20 6.63
CA ARG A 108 -8.38 20.04 5.47
C ARG A 108 -8.04 19.23 4.22
N ASP A 109 -7.25 18.15 4.36
CA ASP A 109 -6.80 17.33 3.25
C ASP A 109 -7.90 16.35 2.79
N TYR A 110 -8.76 15.91 3.71
CA TYR A 110 -10.01 15.23 3.38
C TYR A 110 -10.87 16.06 2.41
N ALA A 111 -11.09 17.34 2.72
CA ALA A 111 -11.83 18.24 1.83
C ALA A 111 -11.09 18.54 0.53
N ARG A 112 -9.76 18.73 0.60
CA ARG A 112 -8.89 18.98 -0.56
C ARG A 112 -9.01 17.89 -1.62
N VAL A 113 -9.15 16.63 -1.21
CA VAL A 113 -9.34 15.48 -2.13
C VAL A 113 -10.82 15.16 -2.41
N GLN A 114 -11.74 16.06 -2.05
CA GLN A 114 -13.19 15.94 -2.23
C GLN A 114 -13.81 14.75 -1.46
N GLY A 115 -13.21 14.40 -0.31
CA GLY A 115 -13.69 13.38 0.61
C GLY A 115 -13.59 11.93 0.10
N MET A 116 -14.26 11.01 0.80
CA MET A 116 -14.34 9.60 0.38
C MET A 116 -15.14 9.45 -0.92
N ASN A 117 -14.68 8.55 -1.79
CA ASN A 117 -15.42 8.19 -2.99
C ASN A 117 -16.66 7.33 -2.65
N ARG A 118 -17.57 7.21 -3.62
CA ARG A 118 -18.83 6.42 -3.50
C ARG A 118 -18.69 4.99 -4.04
N ARG A 119 -17.46 4.52 -4.32
CA ARG A 119 -17.25 3.16 -4.82
C ARG A 119 -17.67 2.18 -3.73
N LYS A 120 -18.25 1.05 -4.16
CA LYS A 120 -18.73 0.01 -3.25
C LYS A 120 -17.62 -0.93 -2.77
N ALA A 121 -16.45 -0.82 -3.38
CA ALA A 121 -15.29 -1.62 -3.04
C ALA A 121 -14.04 -0.79 -3.32
N GLY A 122 -13.11 -0.77 -2.36
CA GLY A 122 -11.76 -0.23 -2.53
C GLY A 122 -11.74 1.26 -2.42
N GLU A 123 -12.81 1.78 -1.84
CA GLU A 123 -12.93 3.18 -1.52
C GLU A 123 -11.70 3.65 -0.74
N ASP A 124 -11.12 2.81 0.11
CA ASP A 124 -9.93 3.12 0.90
C ASP A 124 -8.68 3.24 0.04
N PHE A 125 -8.42 2.23 -0.80
CA PHE A 125 -7.34 2.25 -1.80
C PHE A 125 -7.42 3.50 -2.68
N TYR A 126 -8.57 3.76 -3.31
CA TYR A 126 -8.75 4.94 -4.16
C TYR A 126 -8.68 6.25 -3.37
N PHE A 127 -9.08 6.26 -2.10
CA PHE A 127 -9.01 7.45 -1.27
C PHE A 127 -7.56 7.79 -0.89
N LEU A 128 -6.81 6.81 -0.41
CA LEU A 128 -5.39 6.97 -0.06
C LEU A 128 -4.55 7.29 -1.30
N HIS A 129 -4.87 6.75 -2.47
CA HIS A 129 -4.19 7.12 -3.72
C HIS A 129 -4.44 8.57 -4.18
N LYS A 130 -5.43 9.28 -3.62
CA LYS A 130 -5.55 10.74 -3.80
C LYS A 130 -4.67 11.52 -2.81
N LEU A 131 -4.38 10.95 -1.65
CA LEU A 131 -3.66 11.60 -0.55
C LEU A 131 -2.15 11.41 -0.64
N ILE A 132 -1.70 10.19 -0.96
CA ILE A 132 -0.27 9.85 -1.06
C ILE A 132 0.48 10.80 -2.02
N PRO A 133 -0.04 11.11 -3.23
CA PRO A 133 0.65 12.01 -4.15
C PRO A 133 0.67 13.49 -3.72
N LEU A 134 -0.04 13.87 -2.64
CA LEU A 134 0.07 15.22 -2.08
C LEU A 134 1.43 15.45 -1.39
N GLY A 135 2.18 14.37 -1.12
CA GLY A 135 3.43 14.41 -0.37
C GLY A 135 3.18 14.40 1.15
N GLY A 136 4.22 14.04 1.91
CA GLY A 136 4.18 14.05 3.37
C GLY A 136 3.27 12.99 4.00
N PHE A 137 2.81 11.99 3.25
CA PHE A 137 2.10 10.83 3.82
C PHE A 137 3.04 10.10 4.80
N THR A 138 2.52 9.72 5.96
CA THR A 138 3.33 9.13 7.05
C THR A 138 2.79 7.78 7.50
N GLU A 139 3.57 7.05 8.30
CA GLU A 139 3.16 5.79 8.91
C GLU A 139 3.23 5.92 10.44
N LEU A 140 2.13 5.64 11.11
CA LEU A 140 2.02 5.65 12.57
C LEU A 140 2.31 4.24 13.11
N THR A 141 3.53 3.99 13.55
CA THR A 141 4.03 2.63 13.80
C THR A 141 4.07 2.18 15.28
N TYR A 142 3.87 3.09 16.23
CA TYR A 142 4.09 2.81 17.66
C TYR A 142 2.81 2.45 18.45
N THR A 143 1.62 2.76 17.93
CA THR A 143 0.34 2.18 18.37
C THR A 143 -0.07 1.04 17.42
N GLN A 144 -1.27 0.48 17.56
CA GLN A 144 -1.80 -0.46 16.58
C GLN A 144 -3.34 -0.49 16.54
N VAL A 145 -3.86 -0.78 15.36
CA VAL A 145 -5.20 -1.33 15.15
C VAL A 145 -5.13 -2.86 15.14
N ILE A 146 -6.17 -3.52 15.62
CA ILE A 146 -6.29 -4.98 15.65
C ILE A 146 -7.56 -5.34 14.88
N PRO A 147 -7.49 -5.51 13.54
CA PRO A 147 -8.66 -5.80 12.74
C PRO A 147 -9.22 -7.19 13.05
N SER A 148 -10.54 -7.33 12.96
CA SER A 148 -11.20 -8.62 13.14
C SER A 148 -10.80 -9.62 12.05
N PRO A 149 -10.55 -10.90 12.38
CA PRO A 149 -10.31 -11.94 11.38
C PRO A 149 -11.62 -12.47 10.75
N ARG A 150 -12.77 -11.88 11.08
CA ARG A 150 -14.10 -12.42 10.76
C ARG A 150 -14.36 -12.50 9.26
N LEU A 151 -15.09 -13.55 8.88
CA LEU A 151 -15.61 -13.74 7.54
C LEU A 151 -16.63 -12.66 7.18
N SER A 152 -16.58 -12.18 5.93
CA SER A 152 -17.53 -11.20 5.42
C SER A 152 -17.59 -11.26 3.89
N ASP A 153 -18.81 -11.40 3.36
CA ASP A 153 -19.10 -11.37 1.92
C ASP A 153 -19.61 -10.01 1.45
N ARG A 154 -19.56 -8.98 2.31
CA ARG A 154 -20.18 -7.67 2.04
C ARG A 154 -19.49 -6.92 0.90
N VAL A 155 -18.24 -7.25 0.61
CA VAL A 155 -17.39 -6.57 -0.37
C VAL A 155 -16.54 -7.59 -1.13
N PRO A 156 -16.18 -7.31 -2.40
CA PRO A 156 -15.43 -8.24 -3.25
C PRO A 156 -13.94 -8.37 -2.90
N PHE A 157 -13.46 -7.73 -1.83
CA PHE A 157 -12.09 -7.83 -1.34
C PHE A 157 -11.97 -7.28 0.10
N GLY A 158 -10.82 -7.52 0.73
CA GLY A 158 -10.56 -7.24 2.14
C GLY A 158 -10.52 -8.53 2.98
N THR A 159 -10.20 -8.40 4.27
CA THR A 159 -9.94 -9.53 5.18
C THR A 159 -11.02 -10.59 5.12
N GLY A 160 -12.29 -10.21 5.26
CA GLY A 160 -13.40 -11.17 5.30
C GLY A 160 -13.60 -11.97 4.01
N LYS A 161 -13.37 -11.33 2.85
CA LYS A 161 -13.46 -11.98 1.54
C LYS A 161 -12.27 -12.91 1.30
N ALA A 162 -11.06 -12.45 1.62
CA ALA A 162 -9.84 -13.26 1.55
C ALA A 162 -9.97 -14.53 2.39
N MET A 163 -10.53 -14.41 3.61
CA MET A 163 -10.76 -15.55 4.49
C MET A 163 -11.88 -16.47 3.98
N HIS A 164 -12.93 -15.92 3.39
CA HIS A 164 -13.97 -16.75 2.74
C HIS A 164 -13.37 -17.58 1.60
N ASP A 165 -12.53 -16.99 0.75
CA ASP A 165 -11.91 -17.71 -0.37
C ASP A 165 -10.90 -18.76 0.11
N TRP A 166 -10.12 -18.42 1.14
CA TRP A 166 -9.18 -19.35 1.80
C TRP A 166 -9.88 -20.60 2.36
N LEU A 167 -10.98 -20.42 3.10
CA LEU A 167 -11.68 -21.53 3.75
C LEU A 167 -12.36 -22.51 2.79
N ARG A 168 -12.48 -22.17 1.49
CA ARG A 168 -12.94 -23.14 0.48
C ARG A 168 -11.91 -24.23 0.21
N HIS A 169 -10.62 -23.91 0.35
CA HIS A 169 -9.50 -24.82 0.12
C HIS A 169 -8.38 -24.63 1.17
N PRO A 170 -8.66 -24.93 2.45
CA PRO A 170 -7.78 -24.56 3.56
C PRO A 170 -6.51 -25.41 3.66
N GLU A 171 -6.36 -26.47 2.85
CA GLU A 171 -5.22 -27.40 2.91
C GLU A 171 -3.99 -26.89 2.11
N GLY A 172 -4.13 -25.80 1.36
CA GLY A 172 -3.08 -25.24 0.52
C GLY A 172 -2.15 -24.26 1.24
N GLU A 173 -1.19 -23.72 0.50
CA GLU A 173 -0.42 -22.55 0.92
C GLU A 173 -1.16 -21.27 0.52
N TYR A 174 -1.02 -20.21 1.32
CA TYR A 174 -1.53 -18.91 0.91
C TYR A 174 -0.66 -18.36 -0.22
N LEU A 175 -1.26 -18.00 -1.35
CA LEU A 175 -0.52 -17.59 -2.55
C LEU A 175 -0.38 -16.06 -2.65
N THR A 176 0.72 -15.61 -3.26
CA THR A 176 1.05 -14.21 -3.52
C THR A 176 1.78 -14.06 -4.86
N TYR A 177 2.09 -12.83 -5.24
CA TYR A 177 2.85 -12.48 -6.44
C TYR A 177 4.30 -12.99 -6.37
N ASP A 178 4.82 -13.47 -7.51
CA ASP A 178 6.21 -13.94 -7.60
C ASP A 178 7.20 -12.78 -7.48
N PRO A 179 8.30 -12.92 -6.70
CA PRO A 179 9.40 -11.95 -6.64
C PRO A 179 9.92 -11.48 -8.00
N ALA A 180 9.96 -12.36 -9.00
CA ALA A 180 10.45 -12.03 -10.33
C ALA A 180 9.68 -10.87 -10.99
N ILE A 181 8.41 -10.67 -10.63
CA ILE A 181 7.62 -9.50 -11.08
C ILE A 181 8.27 -8.20 -10.60
N PHE A 182 8.63 -8.14 -9.32
CA PHE A 182 9.19 -6.94 -8.70
C PHE A 182 10.63 -6.68 -9.13
N GLU A 183 11.39 -7.73 -9.44
CA GLU A 183 12.77 -7.64 -9.95
C GLU A 183 12.89 -6.91 -11.29
N THR A 184 11.80 -6.80 -12.06
CA THR A 184 11.82 -6.05 -13.32
C THR A 184 11.72 -4.52 -13.14
N LEU A 185 11.21 -4.06 -12.00
CA LEU A 185 10.83 -2.66 -11.77
C LEU A 185 11.98 -1.68 -11.46
N PRO A 186 13.08 -2.04 -10.75
CA PRO A 186 14.06 -1.06 -10.29
C PRO A 186 14.67 -0.20 -11.41
N GLY A 187 15.08 -0.82 -12.51
CA GLY A 187 15.68 -0.11 -13.65
C GLY A 187 14.68 0.84 -14.32
N PHE A 188 13.44 0.39 -14.48
CA PHE A 188 12.35 1.22 -15.00
C PHE A 188 12.05 2.41 -14.08
N LEU A 189 11.86 2.18 -12.77
CA LEU A 189 11.52 3.22 -11.81
C LEU A 189 12.63 4.26 -11.66
N THR A 190 13.89 3.83 -11.62
CA THR A 190 15.05 4.73 -11.56
C THR A 190 15.07 5.65 -12.79
N ALA A 191 15.01 5.06 -13.99
CA ALA A 191 14.97 5.83 -15.22
C ALA A 191 13.75 6.76 -15.30
N LEU A 192 12.59 6.31 -14.82
CA LEU A 192 11.34 7.08 -14.85
C LEU A 192 11.43 8.35 -14.03
N LEU A 193 12.06 8.27 -12.85
CA LEU A 193 12.18 9.40 -11.93
C LEU A 193 13.30 10.36 -12.33
N GLU A 194 14.33 9.89 -13.06
CA GLU A 194 15.46 10.70 -13.52
C GLU A 194 15.31 11.29 -14.93
N ALA A 195 14.30 10.88 -15.72
CA ALA A 195 14.23 11.23 -17.16
C ALA A 195 14.13 12.72 -17.51
N LYS A 196 13.92 13.61 -16.53
CA LYS A 196 13.99 15.06 -16.77
C LYS A 196 15.40 15.64 -16.59
N THR A 197 16.27 14.95 -15.87
CA THR A 197 17.67 15.35 -15.66
C THR A 197 18.63 14.71 -16.66
N THR A 198 18.20 13.67 -17.37
CA THR A 198 19.01 12.96 -18.36
C THR A 198 18.59 13.31 -19.79
N GLU A 199 19.53 13.23 -20.74
CA GLU A 199 19.24 13.31 -22.18
C GLU A 199 18.58 12.02 -22.72
N ALA A 200 18.43 11.00 -21.87
CA ALA A 200 17.90 9.70 -22.27
C ALA A 200 16.47 9.79 -22.83
N ASP A 201 16.25 9.16 -23.97
CA ASP A 201 14.95 9.00 -24.60
C ASP A 201 14.39 7.61 -24.25
N TRP A 202 13.10 7.54 -23.92
CA TRP A 202 12.45 6.25 -23.67
C TRP A 202 12.37 5.37 -24.91
N GLN A 203 12.52 5.94 -26.11
CA GLN A 203 12.68 5.15 -27.33
C GLN A 203 13.91 4.24 -27.27
N ASP A 204 15.00 4.67 -26.62
CA ASP A 204 16.23 3.88 -26.47
C ASP A 204 16.20 2.98 -25.23
N LEU A 205 15.50 3.40 -24.17
CA LEU A 205 15.43 2.66 -22.91
C LEU A 205 14.40 1.53 -22.92
N LEU A 206 13.27 1.70 -23.62
CA LEU A 206 12.19 0.69 -23.66
C LEU A 206 12.68 -0.69 -24.12
N PRO A 207 13.48 -0.83 -25.20
CA PRO A 207 13.98 -2.12 -25.64
C PRO A 207 14.87 -2.85 -24.61
N LEU A 208 15.41 -2.12 -23.63
CA LEU A 208 16.28 -2.68 -22.58
C LEU A 208 15.51 -3.20 -21.37
N LEU A 209 14.21 -2.88 -21.25
CA LEU A 209 13.37 -3.38 -20.16
C LEU A 209 13.01 -4.86 -20.36
N HIS A 210 12.54 -5.51 -19.29
CA HIS A 210 11.99 -6.86 -19.41
C HIS A 210 10.79 -6.88 -20.38
N PRO A 211 10.62 -7.90 -21.27
CA PRO A 211 9.54 -7.93 -22.26
C PRO A 211 8.14 -7.71 -21.69
N VAL A 212 7.85 -8.28 -20.51
CA VAL A 212 6.56 -8.09 -19.81
C VAL A 212 6.28 -6.63 -19.43
N LEU A 213 7.31 -5.84 -19.11
CA LEU A 213 7.16 -4.40 -18.88
C LEU A 213 6.93 -3.69 -20.19
N GLN A 214 7.63 -4.09 -21.26
CA GLN A 214 7.46 -3.48 -22.59
C GLN A 214 6.01 -3.63 -23.07
N THR A 215 5.45 -4.83 -23.00
CA THR A 215 4.06 -5.11 -23.38
C THR A 215 3.09 -4.25 -22.56
N TRP A 216 3.21 -4.30 -21.23
CA TRP A 216 2.35 -3.52 -20.34
C TRP A 216 2.43 -2.00 -20.58
N LEU A 217 3.64 -1.46 -20.76
CA LEU A 217 3.85 -0.03 -21.00
C LEU A 217 3.24 0.41 -22.34
N ALA A 218 3.30 -0.44 -23.37
CA ALA A 218 2.66 -0.18 -24.64
C ALA A 218 1.12 -0.17 -24.51
N GLU A 219 0.55 -1.15 -23.80
CA GLU A 219 -0.90 -1.24 -23.56
C GLU A 219 -1.46 -0.06 -22.75
N GLU A 220 -0.68 0.46 -21.80
CA GLU A 220 -1.08 1.57 -20.92
C GLU A 220 -0.78 2.98 -21.48
N GLY A 221 -0.27 3.08 -22.72
CA GLY A 221 0.03 4.34 -23.40
C GLY A 221 1.13 5.15 -22.70
N PHE A 222 2.22 4.48 -22.32
CA PHE A 222 3.29 5.08 -21.55
C PHE A 222 4.04 6.19 -22.31
N LEU A 223 4.35 5.99 -23.58
CA LEU A 223 5.16 6.93 -24.36
C LEU A 223 4.49 8.30 -24.46
N GLU A 224 3.18 8.32 -24.70
CA GLU A 224 2.39 9.55 -24.76
C GLU A 224 2.39 10.26 -23.40
N ALA A 225 2.18 9.51 -22.31
CA ALA A 225 2.18 10.06 -20.97
C ALA A 225 3.54 10.62 -20.55
N TRP A 226 4.63 9.92 -20.89
CA TRP A 226 5.98 10.39 -20.65
C TRP A 226 6.30 11.65 -21.46
N GLN A 227 5.98 11.69 -22.75
CA GLN A 227 6.20 12.87 -23.60
C GLN A 227 5.40 14.08 -23.10
N GLU A 228 4.14 13.89 -22.74
CA GLU A 228 3.33 14.93 -22.10
C GLU A 228 4.00 15.39 -20.80
N ALA A 229 4.46 14.45 -19.96
CA ALA A 229 5.09 14.80 -18.71
C ALA A 229 6.38 15.60 -18.87
N LYS A 230 7.24 15.20 -19.82
CA LYS A 230 8.50 15.87 -20.13
C LYS A 230 8.25 17.28 -20.66
N THR A 231 7.29 17.46 -21.57
CA THR A 231 7.00 18.75 -22.23
C THR A 231 6.23 19.74 -21.34
N GLN A 232 5.26 19.27 -20.56
CA GLN A 232 4.38 20.13 -19.77
C GLN A 232 4.94 20.52 -18.39
N SER A 233 6.09 19.96 -18.01
CA SER A 233 6.67 20.18 -16.69
C SER A 233 7.77 21.23 -16.76
N LYS A 234 7.73 22.24 -15.88
CA LYS A 234 8.73 23.33 -15.82
C LYS A 234 9.91 23.05 -14.90
N SER A 235 9.79 22.11 -13.96
CA SER A 235 10.88 21.65 -13.07
C SER A 235 10.97 20.11 -12.99
N PRO A 236 12.09 19.53 -12.53
CA PRO A 236 12.20 18.09 -12.23
C PRO A 236 11.10 17.60 -11.29
N GLU A 237 10.79 18.37 -10.25
CA GLU A 237 9.72 18.05 -9.30
C GLU A 237 8.34 17.99 -9.96
N ALA A 238 7.99 18.96 -10.82
CA ALA A 238 6.72 18.96 -11.54
C ALA A 238 6.60 17.75 -12.49
N TYR A 239 7.71 17.32 -13.09
CA TYR A 239 7.75 16.11 -13.91
C TYR A 239 7.51 14.88 -13.06
N ARG A 240 8.23 14.74 -11.94
CA ARG A 240 8.09 13.63 -11.00
C ARG A 240 6.64 13.48 -10.52
N GLN A 241 6.01 14.57 -10.10
CA GLN A 241 4.61 14.55 -9.67
C GLN A 241 3.65 14.13 -10.79
N ARG A 242 3.89 14.58 -12.02
CA ARG A 242 3.02 14.25 -13.16
C ARG A 242 3.19 12.80 -13.60
N ILE A 243 4.42 12.31 -13.73
CA ILE A 243 4.68 10.94 -14.17
C ILE A 243 4.26 9.92 -13.11
N LEU A 244 4.41 10.24 -11.82
CA LEU A 244 3.92 9.40 -10.73
C LEU A 244 2.39 9.47 -10.55
N ARG A 245 1.73 10.52 -11.04
CA ARG A 245 0.27 10.53 -11.17
C ARG A 245 -0.20 9.59 -12.28
N TRP A 246 0.58 9.46 -13.35
CA TRP A 246 0.33 8.43 -14.36
C TRP A 246 0.59 7.04 -13.76
N LEU A 247 1.74 6.81 -13.14
CA LEU A 247 2.08 5.56 -12.43
C LEU A 247 1.52 5.53 -10.99
N ASP A 248 0.21 5.72 -10.87
CA ASP A 248 -0.47 5.60 -9.57
C ASP A 248 -0.48 4.14 -9.07
N GLY A 249 -0.95 3.93 -7.84
CA GLY A 249 -0.96 2.58 -7.27
C GLY A 249 -1.93 1.64 -7.97
N PHE A 250 -2.91 2.15 -8.70
CA PHE A 250 -3.79 1.31 -9.51
C PHE A 250 -3.05 0.79 -10.74
N ARG A 251 -2.26 1.64 -11.41
CA ARG A 251 -1.43 1.22 -12.54
C ARG A 251 -0.33 0.25 -12.12
N ILE A 252 0.35 0.47 -10.99
CA ILE A 252 1.36 -0.50 -10.54
C ILE A 252 0.73 -1.85 -10.17
N LEU A 253 -0.49 -1.85 -9.60
CA LEU A 253 -1.23 -3.09 -9.33
C LEU A 253 -1.63 -3.79 -10.63
N LYS A 254 -2.06 -3.05 -11.65
CA LYS A 254 -2.32 -3.59 -13.00
C LYS A 254 -1.08 -4.21 -13.62
N TYR A 255 0.08 -3.56 -13.49
CA TYR A 255 1.34 -4.13 -13.94
C TYR A 255 1.60 -5.48 -13.27
N VAL A 256 1.46 -5.55 -11.94
CA VAL A 256 1.65 -6.79 -11.19
C VAL A 256 0.67 -7.89 -11.65
N HIS A 257 -0.58 -7.55 -11.97
CA HIS A 257 -1.55 -8.51 -12.52
C HIS A 257 -1.21 -8.94 -13.95
N HIS A 258 -0.79 -8.02 -14.81
CA HIS A 258 -0.33 -8.32 -16.16
C HIS A 258 0.87 -9.27 -16.12
N ALA A 259 1.88 -8.98 -15.31
CA ALA A 259 3.06 -9.83 -15.17
C ALA A 259 2.75 -11.22 -14.57
N ARG A 260 1.77 -11.29 -13.66
CA ARG A 260 1.24 -12.55 -13.14
C ARG A 260 0.61 -13.40 -14.24
N ASP A 261 -0.19 -12.78 -15.10
CA ASP A 261 -0.97 -13.47 -16.12
C ASP A 261 -0.13 -13.89 -17.34
N GLU A 262 0.95 -13.16 -17.64
CA GLU A 262 1.81 -13.43 -18.80
C GLU A 262 3.06 -14.27 -18.52
N GLY A 263 3.63 -14.20 -17.31
CA GLY A 263 4.98 -14.71 -17.08
C GLY A 263 5.18 -15.49 -15.79
N TRP A 264 4.60 -15.03 -14.68
CA TRP A 264 4.91 -15.59 -13.36
C TRP A 264 3.66 -15.92 -12.56
N PRO A 265 3.25 -17.19 -12.49
CA PRO A 265 2.11 -17.59 -11.70
C PRO A 265 2.33 -17.27 -10.22
N MET A 266 1.22 -17.19 -9.47
CA MET A 266 1.28 -16.96 -8.03
C MET A 266 2.09 -18.06 -7.33
N VAL A 267 2.88 -17.67 -6.33
CA VAL A 267 3.73 -18.58 -5.52
C VAL A 267 3.29 -18.56 -4.05
N SER A 268 3.75 -19.52 -3.27
CA SER A 268 3.59 -19.49 -1.81
C SER A 268 4.08 -18.17 -1.21
N VAL A 269 3.25 -17.56 -0.36
CA VAL A 269 3.62 -16.35 0.39
C VAL A 269 4.85 -16.57 1.25
N GLN A 270 5.05 -17.79 1.74
CA GLN A 270 6.23 -18.17 2.51
C GLN A 270 7.50 -18.07 1.67
N LYS A 271 7.46 -18.57 0.43
CA LYS A 271 8.57 -18.50 -0.53
C LYS A 271 8.88 -17.05 -0.91
N ALA A 272 7.85 -16.27 -1.23
CA ALA A 272 8.00 -14.88 -1.63
C ALA A 272 8.52 -13.99 -0.49
N ALA A 273 8.03 -14.16 0.73
CA ALA A 273 8.52 -13.46 1.90
C ALA A 273 9.97 -13.84 2.24
N THR A 274 10.36 -15.10 2.05
CA THR A 274 11.78 -15.54 2.22
C THR A 274 12.73 -14.75 1.31
N TRP A 275 12.31 -14.40 0.09
CA TRP A 275 13.12 -13.57 -0.81
C TRP A 275 13.43 -12.19 -0.21
N LEU A 276 12.43 -11.49 0.36
CA LEU A 276 12.67 -10.22 1.08
C LEU A 276 13.48 -10.42 2.37
N LEU A 277 13.26 -11.50 3.12
CA LEU A 277 14.02 -11.77 4.33
C LEU A 277 15.52 -11.94 4.04
N LYS A 278 15.87 -12.57 2.91
CA LYS A 278 17.27 -12.68 2.46
C LYS A 278 17.90 -11.31 2.20
N ASP A 279 17.17 -10.39 1.56
CA ASP A 279 17.58 -9.00 1.37
C ASP A 279 17.84 -8.29 2.71
N TRP A 280 17.07 -8.63 3.76
CA TRP A 280 17.26 -8.09 5.11
C TRP A 280 18.34 -8.83 5.93
N GLY A 281 19.10 -9.74 5.31
CA GLY A 281 20.17 -10.50 5.96
C GLY A 281 19.70 -11.68 6.81
N ILE A 282 18.43 -12.06 6.73
CA ILE A 282 17.87 -13.21 7.44
C ILE A 282 17.95 -14.42 6.50
N THR A 283 18.92 -15.30 6.76
CA THR A 283 19.28 -16.42 5.87
C THR A 283 18.62 -17.75 6.22
N LYS A 284 17.85 -17.82 7.33
CA LYS A 284 17.14 -19.04 7.71
C LYS A 284 16.06 -19.35 6.66
N GLU A 285 16.27 -20.44 5.93
CA GLU A 285 15.29 -20.96 4.99
C GLU A 285 14.16 -21.69 5.76
N ASP A 286 12.98 -21.79 5.14
CA ASP A 286 11.81 -22.52 5.66
C ASP A 286 11.21 -22.02 6.98
N LEU A 287 11.36 -20.73 7.30
CA LEU A 287 10.63 -20.10 8.40
C LEU A 287 9.11 -20.26 8.21
N PRO A 288 8.35 -20.75 9.21
CA PRO A 288 6.89 -20.80 9.14
C PRO A 288 6.27 -19.43 8.87
N VAL A 289 5.13 -19.38 8.19
CA VAL A 289 4.40 -18.14 7.85
C VAL A 289 4.21 -17.22 9.05
N GLN A 290 3.89 -17.75 10.23
CA GLN A 290 3.73 -16.95 11.45
C GLN A 290 5.06 -16.31 11.91
N GLU A 291 6.16 -17.05 11.88
CA GLU A 291 7.49 -16.50 12.22
C GLU A 291 7.90 -15.41 11.23
N GLN A 292 7.67 -15.62 9.93
CA GLN A 292 7.91 -14.61 8.91
C GLN A 292 7.05 -13.37 9.14
N LEU A 293 5.76 -13.53 9.42
CA LEU A 293 4.86 -12.42 9.72
C LEU A 293 5.34 -11.58 10.92
N HIS A 294 5.84 -12.24 11.98
CA HIS A 294 6.42 -11.52 13.11
C HIS A 294 7.66 -10.70 12.73
N LEU A 295 8.50 -11.19 11.82
CA LEU A 295 9.65 -10.45 11.31
C LEU A 295 9.23 -9.21 10.50
N PHE A 296 8.23 -9.35 9.63
CA PHE A 296 7.66 -8.21 8.88
C PHE A 296 7.03 -7.18 9.83
N ARG A 297 6.20 -7.62 10.79
CA ARG A 297 5.64 -6.73 11.83
C ARG A 297 6.72 -5.96 12.59
N HIS A 298 7.82 -6.62 12.95
CA HIS A 298 8.94 -5.99 13.63
C HIS A 298 9.66 -4.95 12.74
N LYS A 299 9.86 -5.27 11.46
CA LYS A 299 10.44 -4.31 10.50
C LYS A 299 9.59 -3.06 10.36
N ASP A 300 8.27 -3.22 10.18
CA ASP A 300 7.35 -2.08 10.05
C ASP A 300 7.41 -1.14 11.25
N ARG A 301 7.50 -1.70 12.47
CA ARG A 301 7.65 -0.93 13.71
C ARG A 301 8.97 -0.16 13.80
N SER A 302 10.03 -0.69 13.20
CA SER A 302 11.35 -0.05 13.17
C SER A 302 11.38 1.17 12.23
N GLY A 303 10.31 1.36 11.44
CA GLY A 303 10.14 2.45 10.50
C GLY A 303 10.89 2.20 9.21
N TRP A 304 10.21 2.42 8.08
CA TRP A 304 10.89 2.52 6.81
C TRP A 304 11.55 3.89 6.71
N LYS A 305 12.88 3.93 6.67
CA LYS A 305 13.58 5.12 6.21
C LYS A 305 13.47 5.11 4.70
N HIS A 306 12.71 6.06 4.15
CA HIS A 306 12.92 6.45 2.76
C HIS A 306 14.41 6.77 2.65
N SER A 307 15.20 5.95 1.93
CA SER A 307 16.48 6.43 1.46
C SER A 307 16.12 7.52 0.46
N LEU A 308 16.03 8.75 0.97
CA LEU A 308 15.63 9.93 0.23
C LEU A 308 16.46 9.98 -1.05
N TYR A 309 15.75 9.95 -2.17
CA TYR A 309 16.08 10.75 -3.34
C TYR A 309 15.53 12.16 -3.10
#